data_AF-D8J7Z3-F1
#
_entry.id   AF-D8J7Z3-F1
#
_cell.length_a   1.000
_cell.length_b   1.000
_cell.length_c   1.000
_cell.angle_alpha   90.00
_cell.angle_beta   90.00
_cell.angle_gamma   90.00
#
_symmetry.space_group_name_H-M   'P 1'
#
loop_
_entity.id
_entity.type
_entity.pdbx_description
1 polymer ?
#
loop_
_entity_poly.entity_id
_entity_poly.type
_entity_poly.pdbx_seq_one_letter_code
_entity_poly.pdbx_strand_id
1 'polypeptide(L)' 'MRSADTVRERIAELEDRYDDQDPPSSPLEDEQEAELLRAIEELEWVLEEREEPPGY' A
#
# COMPACT_ATOMS: atom_id res chain seq x y z
N MET A 1 9.03 -14.02 6.22
CA MET A 1 9.00 -12.55 6.39
C MET A 1 9.67 -11.94 5.17
N ARG A 2 8.94 -11.13 4.38
CA ARG A 2 9.56 -10.28 3.36
C ARG A 2 10.47 -9.26 4.05
N SER A 3 11.60 -8.88 3.43
CA SER A 3 12.47 -7.81 3.95
C SER A 3 11.76 -6.45 3.90
N ALA A 4 12.21 -5.45 4.66
CA ALA A 4 11.62 -4.11 4.62
C ALA A 4 11.73 -3.50 3.21
N ASP A 5 12.85 -3.71 2.52
CA ASP A 5 13.05 -3.27 1.13
C ASP A 5 12.03 -3.89 0.17
N THR A 6 11.73 -5.19 0.34
CA THR A 6 10.68 -5.87 -0.45
C THR A 6 9.28 -5.32 -0.19
N VAL A 7 9.01 -4.82 1.03
CA VAL A 7 7.72 -4.20 1.35
C VAL A 7 7.62 -2.81 0.72
N ARG A 8 8.69 -2.01 0.79
CA ARG A 8 8.77 -0.69 0.14
C ARG A 8 8.62 -0.78 -1.39
N GLU A 9 9.30 -1.74 -2.03
CA GLU A 9 9.15 -1.99 -3.46
C GLU A 9 7.70 -2.33 -3.83
N ARG A 10 7.03 -3.10 -2.98
CA ARG A 10 5.63 -3.47 -3.20
C ARG A 10 4.67 -2.31 -3.02
N ILE A 11 4.92 -1.42 -2.05
CA ILE A 11 4.14 -0.19 -1.86
C ILE A 11 4.26 0.69 -3.11
N ALA A 12 5.49 0.93 -3.58
CA ALA A 12 5.71 1.74 -4.78
C ALA A 12 5.00 1.19 -6.03
N GLU A 13 4.96 -0.13 -6.22
CA GLU A 13 4.19 -0.75 -7.33
C GLU A 13 2.68 -0.54 -7.18
N LEU A 14 2.17 -0.56 -5.95
CA LEU A 14 0.75 -0.32 -5.69
C LEU A 14 0.39 1.15 -5.85
N GLU A 15 1.23 2.07 -5.41
CA GLU A 15 1.06 3.52 -5.60
C GLU A 15 1.07 3.89 -7.09
N ASP A 16 2.00 3.34 -7.89
CA ASP A 16 2.04 3.57 -9.35
C ASP A 16 0.75 3.09 -10.02
N ARG A 17 0.23 1.94 -9.58
CA ARG A 17 -1.06 1.41 -10.07
C ARG A 17 -2.25 2.26 -9.63
N TYR A 18 -2.18 2.90 -8.46
CA TYR A 18 -3.21 3.83 -8.00
C TYR A 18 -3.25 5.06 -8.91
N ASP A 19 -2.08 5.66 -9.16
CA ASP A 19 -1.93 6.85 -9.99
C ASP A 19 -2.39 6.59 -11.44
N ASP A 20 -2.14 5.39 -11.98
CA ASP A 20 -2.63 4.98 -13.30
C ASP A 20 -4.17 4.91 -13.41
N GLN A 21 -4.88 4.87 -12.28
CA GLN A 21 -6.34 4.75 -12.20
C GLN A 21 -7.06 6.09 -11.93
N ASP A 22 -6.33 7.21 -11.74
CA ASP A 22 -6.91 8.52 -11.44
C ASP A 22 -7.24 9.35 -12.71
N PRO A 23 -8.50 9.79 -12.93
CA PRO A 23 -9.67 9.57 -12.07
C PRO A 23 -10.39 8.25 -12.36
N PRO A 24 -11.01 7.64 -11.34
CA PRO A 24 -11.83 6.45 -11.55
C PRO A 24 -13.01 6.78 -12.48
N SER A 25 -13.30 5.88 -13.41
CA SER A 25 -14.32 6.11 -14.44
C SER A 25 -15.64 5.35 -14.18
N SER A 26 -15.67 4.50 -13.14
CA SER A 26 -16.83 3.66 -12.78
C SER A 26 -16.82 3.21 -11.31
N PRO A 27 -17.99 2.86 -10.72
CA PRO A 27 -18.08 2.36 -9.34
C PRO A 27 -17.27 1.08 -9.06
N LEU A 28 -17.05 0.25 -10.09
CA LEU A 28 -16.19 -0.93 -9.96
C LEU A 28 -14.72 -0.54 -9.85
N GLU A 29 -14.31 0.54 -10.51
CA GLU A 29 -12.97 1.11 -10.36
C GLU A 29 -12.81 1.75 -8.98
N ASP A 30 -13.84 2.43 -8.46
CA ASP A 30 -13.85 2.95 -7.07
C ASP A 30 -13.63 1.84 -6.03
N GLU A 31 -14.28 0.68 -6.18
CA GLU A 31 -14.09 -0.46 -5.28
C GLU A 31 -12.67 -1.05 -5.37
N GLN A 32 -12.12 -1.15 -6.59
CA GLN A 32 -10.74 -1.61 -6.81
C GLN A 32 -9.70 -0.63 -6.24
N GLU A 33 -9.96 0.67 -6.38
CA GLU A 33 -9.14 1.73 -5.80
C GLU A 33 -9.13 1.64 -4.27
N ALA A 34 -10.28 1.42 -3.64
CA ALA A 34 -10.39 1.23 -2.20
C ALA A 34 -9.66 -0.03 -1.70
N GLU A 35 -9.68 -1.13 -2.47
CA GLU A 35 -8.92 -2.33 -2.15
C GLU A 35 -7.40 -2.10 -2.25
N LEU A 36 -6.98 -1.34 -3.27
CA LEU A 36 -5.59 -1.00 -3.50
C LEU A 36 -5.04 -0.10 -2.39
N LEU A 37 -5.79 0.94 -2.01
CA LEU A 37 -5.45 1.82 -0.88
C LEU A 37 -5.34 1.05 0.44
N ARG A 38 -6.26 0.13 0.71
CA ARG A 38 -6.17 -0.73 1.90
C ARG A 38 -4.91 -1.60 1.89
N ALA A 39 -4.53 -2.11 0.73
CA ALA A 39 -3.31 -2.91 0.59
C ALA A 39 -2.04 -2.08 0.80
N ILE A 40 -2.03 -0.81 0.37
CA ILE A 40 -0.94 0.14 0.63
C ILE A 40 -0.85 0.41 2.13
N GLU A 41 -1.95 0.81 2.77
CA GLU A 41 -2.02 1.14 4.21
C GLU A 41 -1.54 -0.04 5.09
N GLU A 42 -1.94 -1.27 4.78
CA GLU A 42 -1.49 -2.45 5.53
C GLU A 42 0.03 -2.65 5.44
N LEU A 43 0.61 -2.42 4.26
CA LEU A 43 2.05 -2.57 4.06
C LEU A 43 2.84 -1.45 4.72
N GLU A 44 2.31 -0.23 4.73
CA GLU A 44 2.87 0.90 5.48
C GLU A 44 2.86 0.63 6.98
N TRP A 45 1.74 0.13 7.52
CA TRP A 45 1.66 -0.28 8.92
C TRP A 45 2.68 -1.38 9.26
N VAL A 46 2.86 -2.37 8.37
CA VAL A 46 3.88 -3.41 8.53
C VAL A 46 5.31 -2.85 8.54
N LEU A 47 5.59 -1.76 7.82
CA LEU A 47 6.88 -1.10 7.88
C LEU A 47 7.05 -0.32 9.18
N GLU A 48 6.02 0.42 9.59
CA GLU A 48 6.01 1.16 10.84
C GLU A 48 6.30 0.24 12.04
N GLU A 49 5.61 -0.90 12.16
CA GLU A 49 5.83 -1.89 13.23
C GLU A 49 7.24 -2.51 13.24
N ARG A 50 7.95 -2.47 12.10
CA ARG A 50 9.32 -2.99 12.00
C ARG A 50 10.38 -1.93 12.29
N GLU A 51 10.05 -0.68 12.02
CA GLU A 51 10.94 0.47 12.18
C GLU A 51 10.79 1.12 13.56
N GLU A 52 9.62 0.99 14.19
CA GLU A 52 9.42 1.38 15.57
C GLU A 52 10.20 0.41 16.48
N PRO A 53 11.20 0.89 17.24
CA PRO A 53 11.82 0.05 18.24
C PRO A 53 10.74 -0.36 19.24
N PRO A 54 10.66 -1.63 19.69
CA PRO A 54 9.64 -2.05 20.62
C PRO A 54 9.65 -1.11 21.82
N GLY A 55 8.57 -0.34 21.96
CA GLY A 55 8.42 0.65 23.02
C GLY A 55 8.62 -0.02 24.38
N TYR A 56 9.56 0.51 25.16
CA TYR A 56 9.77 0.17 26.56
C TYR A 56 8.77 0.91 27.46
#